data_AF-A0A7V4Y1Z9-F1
#
_entry.id   AF-A0A7V4Y1Z9-F1
#
_cell.length_a   1.000
_cell.length_b   1.000
_cell.length_c   1.000
_cell.angle_alpha   90.00
_cell.angle_beta   90.00
_cell.angle_gamma   90.00
#
_symmetry.space_group_name_H-M   'P 1'
#
loop_
_entity.id
_entity.type
_entity.pdbx_description
1 polymer ?
#
loop_
_entity_poly.entity_id
_entity_poly.type
_entity_poly.pdbx_seq_one_letter_code
_entity_poly.pdbx_strand_id
1 'polypeptide(L)'
;SEPEHLMWVALAKVFTTGGRLEFSTAVLQATCVDATVIPFLTQKMNANLGCYGCREATNLTESEAVLGFPVKDLEGISTSLQKLNEKAIPRVRGKAVFKALTSRSV
;
A
#
# COMPACT_ATOMS: atom_id res chain seq x y z
N SER A 1 -5.57 4.13 6.20
CA SER A 1 -6.09 3.64 4.91
C SER A 1 -6.13 2.12 4.92
N GLU A 2 -7.10 1.51 4.26
CA GLU A 2 -7.22 0.05 4.17
C GLU A 2 -6.01 -0.59 3.44
N PRO A 3 -5.58 -1.79 3.85
CA PRO A 3 -4.45 -2.49 3.24
C PRO A 3 -4.54 -2.64 1.72
N GLU A 4 -5.74 -2.83 1.15
CA GLU A 4 -5.90 -2.93 -0.31
C GLU A 4 -5.48 -1.64 -1.01
N HIS A 5 -5.84 -0.47 -0.48
CA HIS A 5 -5.44 0.81 -1.05
C HIS A 5 -3.92 0.98 -1.05
N LEU A 6 -3.27 0.57 0.03
CA LEU A 6 -1.81 0.63 0.16
C LEU A 6 -1.13 -0.36 -0.79
N MET A 7 -1.71 -1.56 -0.97
CA MET A 7 -1.25 -2.54 -1.95
C MET A 7 -1.27 -1.95 -3.38
N TRP A 8 -2.33 -1.24 -3.75
CA TRP A 8 -2.42 -0.59 -5.06
C TRP A 8 -1.38 0.52 -5.24
N VAL A 9 -1.16 1.35 -4.20
CA VAL A 9 -0.12 2.38 -4.21
C VAL A 9 1.28 1.76 -4.34
N ALA A 10 1.54 0.69 -3.60
CA ALA A 10 2.79 -0.05 -3.67
C ALA A 10 3.00 -0.68 -5.06
N LEU A 11 1.98 -1.32 -5.63
CA LEU A 11 2.05 -1.87 -6.98
C LEU A 11 2.27 -0.76 -8.03
N ALA A 12 1.59 0.38 -7.88
CA ALA A 12 1.76 1.53 -8.75
C ALA A 12 3.19 2.06 -8.76
N LYS A 13 3.89 2.04 -7.62
CA LYS A 13 5.30 2.47 -7.53
C LYS A 13 6.23 1.59 -8.37
N VAL A 14 5.93 0.31 -8.52
CA VAL A 14 6.73 -0.65 -9.30
C VAL A 14 6.08 -1.00 -10.65
N PHE A 15 5.05 -0.27 -11.07
CA PHE A 15 4.25 -0.63 -12.24
C PHE A 15 5.07 -0.66 -13.54
N THR A 16 5.96 0.33 -13.72
CA THR A 16 6.81 0.44 -14.91
C THR A 16 8.16 -0.24 -14.75
N THR A 17 8.71 -0.26 -13.53
CA THR A 17 10.06 -0.79 -13.26
C THR A 17 10.05 -2.27 -12.91
N GLY A 18 8.92 -2.81 -12.45
CA GLY A 18 8.86 -4.07 -11.74
C GLY A 18 9.69 -4.05 -10.44
N GLY A 19 10.01 -5.23 -9.94
CA GLY A 19 10.89 -5.44 -8.79
C GLY A 19 10.16 -5.68 -7.47
N ARG A 20 10.94 -5.79 -6.40
CA ARG A 20 10.46 -6.05 -5.04
C ARG A 20 10.60 -4.80 -4.18
N LEU A 21 9.54 -4.47 -3.44
CA LEU A 21 9.58 -3.44 -2.40
C LEU A 21 10.05 -4.06 -1.09
N GLU A 22 10.94 -3.35 -0.40
CA GLU A 22 11.44 -3.70 0.92
C GLU A 22 10.86 -2.71 1.93
N PHE A 23 10.13 -3.25 2.91
CA PHE A 23 9.57 -2.48 4.01
C PHE A 23 10.22 -2.92 5.32
N SER A 24 10.50 -1.95 6.18
CA SER A 24 11.07 -2.19 7.50
C SER A 24 10.30 -1.33 8.50
N THR A 25 9.83 -1.95 9.58
CA THR A 25 9.02 -1.27 10.58
C THR A 25 9.40 -1.70 11.98
N ALA A 26 9.40 -0.76 12.92
CA ALA A 26 9.40 -1.05 14.34
C ALA A 26 7.98 -0.91 14.90
N VAL A 27 7.48 -1.96 15.55
CA VAL A 27 6.07 -2.02 15.98
C VAL A 27 5.72 -1.11 17.18
N LEU A 28 6.73 -0.45 17.77
CA LEU A 28 6.58 0.48 18.88
C LEU A 28 7.26 1.81 18.54
N GLN A 29 6.53 2.92 18.69
CA GLN A 29 6.99 4.30 18.46
C GLN A 29 7.63 4.59 17.09
N ALA A 30 7.25 3.84 16.03
CA ALA A 30 7.89 4.03 14.72
C ALA A 30 6.99 4.58 13.61
N THR A 31 5.66 4.65 13.73
CA THR A 31 4.81 5.05 12.57
C THR A 31 5.19 6.40 11.97
N CYS A 32 5.51 7.41 12.78
CA CYS A 32 5.98 8.71 12.28
C CYS A 32 7.35 8.60 11.58
N VAL A 33 8.25 7.75 12.09
CA VAL A 33 9.56 7.49 11.50
C VAL A 33 9.42 6.71 10.19
N ASP A 34 8.67 5.62 10.20
CA ASP A 34 8.47 4.71 9.08
C ASP A 34 7.70 5.35 7.93
N ALA A 35 6.70 6.19 8.23
CA ALA A 35 5.88 6.84 7.20
C ALA A 35 6.47 8.17 6.69
N THR A 36 7.41 8.79 7.41
CA THR A 36 7.92 10.12 7.04
C THR A 36 9.44 10.15 6.98
N VAL A 37 10.12 9.90 8.10
CA VAL A 37 11.58 10.08 8.21
C VAL A 37 12.34 9.10 7.30
N ILE A 38 12.00 7.80 7.35
CA ILE A 38 12.64 6.79 6.51
C ILE A 38 12.41 7.08 5.02
N PRO A 39 11.17 7.33 4.55
CA PRO A 39 10.95 7.70 3.15
C PRO A 39 11.69 8.97 2.73
N PHE A 40 11.73 9.98 3.60
CA PHE A 40 12.43 11.22 3.32
C PHE A 40 13.95 11.02 3.18
N LEU A 41 14.59 10.30 4.11
CA LEU A 41 16.04 10.11 4.09
C LEU A 41 16.49 9.11 3.03
N THR A 42 15.80 7.97 2.92
CA THR A 42 16.20 6.87 2.01
C THR A 42 15.71 7.07 0.59
N GLN A 43 14.76 7.99 0.39
CA GLN A 43 14.08 8.21 -0.89
C GLN A 43 13.40 6.93 -1.43
N LYS A 44 12.98 6.05 -0.51
CA LYS A 44 12.26 4.80 -0.80
C LYS A 44 10.91 4.79 -0.12
N MET A 45 9.94 4.09 -0.72
CA MET A 45 8.65 3.83 -0.08
C MET A 45 8.84 2.92 1.13
N ASN A 46 8.08 3.16 2.20
CA ASN A 46 8.03 2.27 3.36
C ASN A 46 6.60 2.14 3.90
N ALA A 47 6.30 1.03 4.58
CA ALA A 47 4.98 0.75 5.14
C ALA A 47 5.09 0.26 6.58
N ASN A 48 4.07 0.56 7.39
CA ASN A 48 3.95 0.09 8.76
C ASN A 48 2.50 -0.26 9.11
N LEU A 49 2.35 -1.04 10.17
CA LEU A 49 1.05 -1.52 10.65
C LEU A 49 0.35 -0.55 11.60
N GLY A 50 0.82 0.69 11.77
CA GLY A 50 0.40 1.55 12.88
C GLY A 50 0.98 1.04 14.22
N CYS A 51 2.01 1.70 14.72
CA CYS A 51 2.67 1.34 15.97
C CYS A 51 1.71 1.55 17.16
N TYR A 52 1.97 0.84 18.26
CA TYR A 52 1.15 0.89 19.46
C TYR A 52 0.75 2.32 19.87
N GLY A 53 1.72 3.20 20.05
CA GLY A 53 1.46 4.58 20.47
C GLY A 53 0.69 5.40 19.43
N CYS A 54 0.85 5.13 18.12
CA CYS A 54 0.07 5.82 17.10
C CYS A 54 -1.39 5.37 17.11
N ARG A 55 -1.64 4.08 17.35
CA ARG A 55 -3.00 3.54 17.45
C ARG A 55 -3.74 4.06 18.68
N GLU A 56 -3.02 4.27 19.77
CA GLU A 56 -3.56 4.91 20.99
C GLU A 56 -3.79 6.42 20.80
N ALA A 57 -2.86 7.12 20.15
CA ALA A 57 -2.86 8.59 20.09
C ALA A 57 -3.63 9.19 18.91
N THR A 58 -4.17 8.36 18.00
CA THR A 58 -4.86 8.82 16.78
C THR A 58 -6.17 8.07 16.56
N ASN A 59 -6.94 8.47 15.55
CA ASN A 59 -8.16 7.78 15.13
C ASN A 59 -7.90 6.62 14.14
N LEU A 60 -6.68 6.08 14.08
CA LEU A 60 -6.33 4.97 13.20
C LEU A 60 -7.08 3.69 13.63
N THR A 61 -7.89 3.12 12.73
CA THR A 61 -8.71 1.94 13.07
C THR A 61 -7.95 0.62 12.93
N GLU A 62 -8.53 -0.47 13.43
CA GLU A 62 -7.96 -1.82 13.34
C GLU A 62 -7.76 -2.29 11.89
N SER A 63 -8.60 -1.83 10.96
CA SER A 63 -8.54 -2.19 9.54
C SER A 63 -7.61 -1.29 8.73
N GLU A 64 -6.91 -0.35 9.36
CA GLU A 64 -6.04 0.59 8.69
C GLU A 64 -4.55 0.33 8.92
N ALA A 65 -3.77 0.60 7.88
CA ALA A 65 -2.32 0.65 7.91
C ALA A 65 -1.82 1.99 7.35
N VAL A 66 -0.50 2.20 7.42
CA VAL A 66 0.14 3.45 6.99
C VAL A 66 1.29 3.14 6.03
N LEU A 67 1.42 3.97 5.00
CA LEU A 67 2.49 3.88 4.01
C LEU A 67 2.98 5.30 3.71
N GLY A 68 4.30 5.45 3.62
CA GLY A 68 4.97 6.68 3.27
C GLY A 68 5.83 6.52 2.03
N PHE A 69 5.93 7.57 1.22
CA PHE A 69 6.81 7.62 0.06
C PHE A 69 7.25 9.06 -0.24
N PRO A 70 8.38 9.26 -0.96
CA PRO A 70 8.86 10.59 -1.33
C PRO A 70 7.91 11.31 -2.30
N VAL A 71 7.71 12.61 -2.13
CA VAL A 71 6.80 13.41 -2.97
C VAL A 71 7.08 13.31 -4.47
N LYS A 72 8.34 13.13 -4.87
CA LYS A 72 8.74 12.95 -6.29
C LYS A 72 8.09 11.73 -6.95
N ASP A 73 7.64 10.75 -6.18
CA ASP A 73 6.99 9.55 -6.69
C ASP A 73 5.48 9.74 -6.91
N LEU A 74 4.90 10.84 -6.41
CA LEU A 74 3.45 11.06 -6.40
C LEU A 74 2.84 11.04 -7.80
N GLU A 75 3.44 11.75 -8.76
CA GLU A 75 2.95 11.83 -10.13
C GLU A 75 2.98 10.46 -10.80
N GLY A 76 4.12 9.75 -10.72
CA GLY A 76 4.28 8.43 -11.31
C GLY A 76 3.33 7.38 -10.70
N ILE A 77 3.11 7.43 -9.38
CA ILE A 77 2.14 6.57 -8.69
C ILE A 77 0.72 6.89 -9.17
N SER A 78 0.33 8.16 -9.22
CA SER A 78 -0.99 8.60 -9.66
C SER A 78 -1.31 8.13 -11.08
N THR A 79 -0.40 8.37 -12.04
CA THR A 79 -0.56 7.89 -13.41
C THR A 79 -0.65 6.37 -13.50
N SER A 80 0.15 5.65 -12.71
CA SER A 80 0.12 4.18 -12.71
C SER A 80 -1.17 3.64 -12.09
N LEU A 81 -1.71 4.29 -11.05
CA LEU A 81 -3.01 3.95 -10.46
C LEU A 81 -4.16 4.14 -11.47
N GLN A 82 -4.13 5.20 -12.27
CA GLN A 82 -5.12 5.42 -13.33
C GLN A 82 -5.11 4.26 -14.33
N LYS A 83 -3.93 3.83 -14.80
CA LYS A 83 -3.79 2.67 -15.69
C LYS A 83 -4.25 1.36 -15.04
N LEU A 84 -3.92 1.15 -13.77
CA LEU A 84 -4.39 -0.02 -13.01
C LEU A 84 -5.91 -0.04 -12.87
N ASN A 85 -6.54 1.14 -12.80
CA ASN A 85 -7.99 1.28 -12.69
C ASN A 85 -8.75 0.93 -13.98
N GLU A 86 -8.09 0.97 -15.14
CA GLU A 86 -8.70 0.58 -16.42
C GLU A 86 -9.05 -0.91 -16.46
N LYS A 87 -8.33 -1.76 -15.71
CA LYS A 87 -8.50 -3.23 -15.79
C LYS A 87 -8.23 -3.97 -14.49
N ALA A 88 -7.06 -3.78 -13.87
CA ALA A 88 -6.60 -4.61 -12.77
C ALA A 88 -7.48 -4.44 -11.52
N ILE A 89 -7.71 -3.21 -11.10
CA ILE A 89 -8.51 -2.90 -9.90
C ILE A 89 -9.95 -3.41 -10.02
N PRO A 90 -10.72 -3.07 -11.09
CA PRO A 90 -12.08 -3.60 -11.24
C PRO A 90 -12.14 -5.12 -11.30
N ARG A 91 -11.17 -5.76 -11.97
CA ARG A 91 -11.12 -7.22 -12.08
C ARG A 91 -10.87 -7.91 -10.74
N VAL A 92 -9.94 -7.37 -9.93
CA VAL A 92 -9.63 -7.92 -8.59
C VAL A 92 -10.81 -7.74 -7.64
N ARG A 93 -11.40 -6.54 -7.59
CA ARG A 93 -12.60 -6.25 -6.78
C ARG A 93 -13.82 -7.06 -7.25
N GLY A 94 -13.94 -7.30 -8.55
CA GLY A 94 -14.98 -8.15 -9.14
C GLY A 94 -14.84 -9.65 -8.87
N LYS A 95 -13.69 -10.09 -8.33
CA LYS A 95 -13.39 -11.49 -7.94
C LYS A 95 -13.62 -12.50 -9.08
N ALA A 96 -13.32 -12.11 -10.33
CA ALA A 96 -13.63 -12.92 -11.51
C ALA A 96 -13.03 -14.34 -11.47
N VAL A 97 -11.77 -14.47 -11.04
CA VAL A 97 -11.10 -15.78 -10.92
C VAL A 97 -11.71 -16.62 -9.81
N PHE A 98 -11.95 -16.03 -8.63
CA PHE A 98 -12.56 -16.74 -7.51
C PHE A 98 -13.93 -17.31 -7.90
N LYS A 99 -14.78 -16.49 -8.53
CA LYS A 99 -16.10 -16.92 -9.05
C LYS A 99 -15.99 -18.08 -10.05
N ALA A 100 -15.03 -17.99 -10.99
CA ALA A 100 -14.81 -19.03 -11.98
C ALA A 100 -14.28 -20.34 -11.39
N LEU A 101 -13.51 -20.28 -10.29
CA LEU A 101 -13.04 -21.47 -9.57
C LEU A 101 -14.18 -22.11 -8.78
N THR A 102 -14.95 -21.31 -8.04
CA THR A 102 -16.05 -21.83 -7.21
C THR A 102 -17.19 -22.41 -8.03
N SER A 103 -17.46 -21.89 -9.24
CA SER A 103 -18.49 -22.44 -10.13
C SER A 103 -18.13 -23.78 -10.75
N ARG A 104 -16.86 -24.22 -10.65
CA ARG A 104 -16.36 -25.49 -11.19
C ARG A 104 -16.23 -26.58 -10.12
N SER A 105 -16.40 -26.21 -8.85
CA SER A 105 -16.30 -27.10 -7.70
C SER A 105 -17.66 -27.67 -7.26
N VAL A 106 -18.70 -27.49 -8.08
CA VAL A 106 -20.04 -28.07 -7.94
C VAL A 106 -20.26 -29.06 -9.07
#